data_AF-A0A820QUC4-F1
#
_entry.id   AF-A0A820QUC4-F1
#
_cell.length_a   1.000
_cell.length_b   1.000
_cell.length_c   1.000
_cell.angle_alpha   90.00
_cell.angle_beta   90.00
_cell.angle_gamma   90.00
#
_symmetry.space_group_name_H-M   'P 1'
#
loop_
_entity.id
_entity.type
_entity.pdbx_description
1 polymer ?
#
loop_
_entity_poly.entity_id
_entity_poly.type
_entity_poly.pdbx_seq_one_letter_code
_entity_poly.pdbx_strand_id
1 'polypeptide(L)'
;MCTKLAKLFVESIDRVVQELGYCCGRQYAYLPKLMLCYGKQQCWEIPSYGYYYYSNSEPSRFNLSSGKYTFCANCFHSIKSESILIDDDSTQTLAEIPKQIFLLAQNDIRESEIMIVCIVCTRRWHQVYALHLDQI
;
A
#
# COMPACT_ATOMS: atom_id res chain seq x y z
N MET A 1 -8.22 13.71 -11.99
CA MET A 1 -8.09 15.17 -12.23
C MET A 1 -8.46 15.91 -10.96
N CYS A 2 -7.52 16.61 -10.32
CA CYS A 2 -7.84 17.53 -9.23
C CYS A 2 -8.24 18.87 -9.84
N THR A 3 -9.49 19.31 -9.63
CA THR A 3 -9.99 20.57 -10.18
C THR A 3 -9.49 21.75 -9.34
N LYS A 4 -9.38 22.94 -9.94
CA LYS A 4 -9.05 24.20 -9.22
C LYS A 4 -9.98 24.43 -8.03
N LEU A 5 -11.25 24.03 -8.16
CA LEU A 5 -12.27 24.06 -7.11
C LEU A 5 -11.92 23.15 -5.93
N ALA A 6 -11.45 21.93 -6.16
CA ALA A 6 -11.07 21.02 -5.09
C ALA A 6 -9.90 21.58 -4.25
N LYS A 7 -8.94 22.25 -4.89
CA LYS A 7 -7.83 22.91 -4.17
C LYS A 7 -8.32 24.06 -3.29
N LEU A 8 -9.14 24.95 -3.85
CA LEU A 8 -9.72 26.07 -3.11
C LEU A 8 -10.60 25.60 -1.94
N PHE A 9 -11.38 24.53 -2.14
CA PHE A 9 -12.18 23.93 -1.09
C PHE A 9 -11.30 23.46 0.08
N VAL A 10 -10.26 22.68 -0.21
CA VAL A 10 -9.32 22.16 0.82
C VAL A 10 -8.61 23.29 1.57
N GLU A 11 -8.23 24.37 0.89
CA GLU A 11 -7.59 25.53 1.53
C GLU A 11 -8.55 26.28 2.48
N SER A 12 -9.84 26.34 2.13
CA SER A 12 -10.84 27.11 2.88
C SER A 12 -11.53 26.34 4.01
N ILE A 13 -11.69 25.02 3.86
CA ILE A 13 -12.53 24.21 4.75
C ILE A 13 -11.93 24.05 6.15
N ASP A 14 -10.61 23.99 6.27
CA ASP A 14 -9.93 23.78 7.55
C ASP A 14 -10.27 24.86 8.57
N ARG A 15 -10.29 26.12 8.14
CA ARG A 15 -10.64 27.23 9.02
C ARG A 15 -12.06 27.10 9.57
N VAL A 16 -13.02 26.77 8.71
CA VAL A 16 -14.43 26.64 9.09
C VAL A 16 -14.63 25.48 10.07
N VAL A 17 -14.03 24.32 9.81
CA VAL A 17 -14.25 23.15 10.69
C VAL A 17 -13.51 23.28 12.03
N GLN A 18 -12.40 24.02 12.08
CA GLN A 18 -11.69 24.33 13.32
C GLN A 18 -12.52 25.27 14.20
N GLU A 19 -13.17 26.29 13.60
CA GLU A 19 -14.12 27.15 14.31
C GLU A 19 -15.32 26.34 14.89
N LEU A 20 -15.70 25.23 14.24
CA LEU A 20 -16.73 24.30 14.73
C LEU A 20 -16.20 23.28 15.78
N GLY A 21 -14.91 23.33 16.12
CA GLY A 21 -14.29 22.47 17.11
C GLY A 21 -13.92 21.06 16.63
N TYR A 22 -13.67 20.88 15.33
CA TYR A 22 -13.08 19.68 14.73
C TYR A 22 -11.58 19.89 14.44
N CYS A 23 -10.85 18.80 14.17
CA CYS A 23 -9.41 18.85 13.86
C CYS A 23 -9.09 19.55 12.51
N CYS A 24 -9.68 19.10 11.41
CA CYS A 24 -9.50 19.66 10.07
C CYS A 24 -10.54 19.08 9.08
N GLY A 25 -10.70 19.71 7.91
CA GLY A 25 -11.68 19.34 6.89
C GLY A 25 -11.09 18.49 5.77
N ARG A 26 -9.82 18.15 5.88
CA ARG A 26 -9.06 17.34 4.91
C ARG A 26 -9.45 15.88 4.98
N GLN A 27 -9.43 15.23 3.82
CA GLN A 27 -9.41 13.79 3.73
C GLN A 27 -7.96 13.35 3.55
N TYR A 28 -7.35 12.90 4.64
CA TYR A 28 -6.03 12.28 4.58
C TYR A 28 -6.17 10.84 4.12
N ALA A 29 -5.25 10.44 3.26
CA ALA A 29 -5.02 9.04 2.96
C ALA A 29 -3.53 8.79 3.17
N TYR A 30 -3.23 7.72 3.90
CA TYR A 30 -1.87 7.25 4.05
C TYR A 30 -1.31 6.85 2.69
N LEU A 31 0.02 6.92 2.58
CA LEU A 31 0.70 6.35 1.42
C LEU A 31 0.29 4.88 1.30
N PRO A 32 0.12 4.35 0.07
CA PRO A 32 -0.16 2.94 -0.13
C PRO A 32 0.86 2.11 0.66
N LYS A 33 0.39 1.02 1.28
CA LYS A 33 1.26 0.10 2.03
C LYS A 33 2.52 -0.19 1.22
N LEU A 34 3.69 -0.02 1.85
CA LEU A 34 4.97 -0.34 1.22
C LEU A 34 4.95 -1.80 0.77
N MET A 35 5.04 -2.02 -0.54
CA MET A 35 5.11 -3.36 -1.13
C MET A 35 6.48 -3.60 -1.71
N LEU A 36 7.06 -4.76 -1.35
CA LEU A 36 8.39 -5.18 -1.75
C LEU A 36 8.38 -5.84 -3.12
N CYS A 37 9.28 -5.41 -4.00
CA CYS A 37 9.48 -6.03 -5.30
C CYS A 37 10.57 -7.12 -5.23
N TYR A 38 10.24 -8.35 -5.62
CA TYR A 38 11.15 -9.51 -5.65
C TYR A 38 11.96 -9.61 -6.95
N GLY A 39 12.03 -8.51 -7.71
CA GLY A 39 12.76 -8.44 -8.97
C GLY A 39 14.26 -8.29 -8.76
N LYS A 40 14.84 -7.22 -9.30
CA LYS A 40 16.26 -6.91 -9.09
C LYS A 40 16.50 -6.44 -7.66
N GLN A 41 17.65 -6.78 -7.09
CA GLN A 41 18.11 -6.37 -5.74
C GLN A 41 17.99 -4.85 -5.48
N GLN A 42 18.07 -4.00 -6.52
CA GLN A 42 17.96 -2.54 -6.40
C GLN A 42 16.51 -2.02 -6.50
N CYS A 43 15.53 -2.86 -6.83
CA CYS A 43 14.13 -2.49 -6.95
C CYS A 43 13.39 -2.99 -5.70
N TRP A 44 13.32 -2.16 -4.66
CA TRP A 44 12.73 -2.52 -3.37
C TRP A 44 11.28 -2.06 -3.21
N GLU A 45 10.80 -1.11 -4.02
CA GLU A 45 9.43 -0.57 -3.94
C GLU A 45 8.62 -0.83 -5.22
N ILE A 46 7.34 -1.15 -5.06
CA ILE A 46 6.36 -1.29 -6.15
C ILE A 46 5.72 0.07 -6.48
N PRO A 47 5.89 0.58 -7.71
CA PRO A 47 5.25 1.81 -8.15
C PRO A 47 3.72 1.68 -8.29
N SER A 48 3.01 2.82 -8.22
CA SER A 48 1.54 2.89 -8.20
C SER A 48 0.84 2.54 -9.52
N TYR A 49 1.56 2.44 -10.64
CA TYR A 49 0.97 2.24 -11.97
C TYR A 49 0.57 0.79 -12.30
N GLY A 50 1.13 -0.21 -11.61
CA GLY A 50 0.77 -1.61 -11.83
C GLY A 50 1.88 -2.59 -11.45
N TYR A 51 1.48 -3.72 -10.89
CA TYR A 51 2.36 -4.79 -10.42
C TYR A 51 1.77 -6.17 -10.67
N TYR A 52 2.64 -7.16 -10.75
CA TYR A 52 2.27 -8.56 -10.86
C TYR A 52 2.46 -9.23 -9.52
N TYR A 53 1.55 -10.11 -9.13
CA TYR A 53 1.70 -10.89 -7.92
C TYR A 53 1.33 -12.35 -8.08
N TYR A 54 1.94 -13.16 -7.24
CA TYR A 54 1.62 -14.56 -7.05
C TYR A 54 1.26 -14.78 -5.58
N SER A 55 0.12 -15.41 -5.32
CA SER A 55 -0.29 -15.84 -3.98
C SER A 55 0.13 -17.28 -3.76
N ASN A 56 0.96 -17.50 -2.75
CA ASN A 56 1.39 -18.84 -2.34
C ASN A 56 0.36 -19.44 -1.39
N SER A 57 -0.61 -20.18 -1.94
CA SER A 57 -1.67 -20.84 -1.17
C SER A 57 -1.19 -22.06 -0.38
N GLU A 58 -0.06 -22.65 -0.77
CA GLU A 58 0.51 -23.86 -0.17
C GLU A 58 2.00 -23.66 0.11
N PRO A 59 2.37 -23.11 1.28
CA PRO A 59 3.77 -22.86 1.67
C PRO A 59 4.67 -24.10 1.67
N SER A 60 4.06 -25.29 1.68
CA SER A 60 4.75 -26.58 1.67
C SER A 60 5.11 -27.07 0.27
N ARG A 61 4.49 -26.54 -0.79
CA ARG A 61 4.69 -27.02 -2.17
C ARG A 61 5.94 -26.44 -2.83
N PHE A 62 6.24 -25.19 -2.50
CA PHE A 62 7.43 -24.48 -2.93
C PHE A 62 8.08 -23.93 -1.65
N ASN A 63 9.39 -24.07 -1.50
CA ASN A 63 10.17 -23.55 -0.37
C ASN A 63 10.14 -22.00 -0.36
N LEU A 64 8.98 -21.44 -0.02
CA LEU A 64 8.61 -20.05 -0.17
C LEU A 64 8.01 -19.59 1.17
N SER A 65 8.71 -18.72 1.90
CA SER A 65 8.31 -18.33 3.26
C SER A 65 7.16 -17.33 3.28
N SER A 66 7.07 -16.49 2.25
CA SER A 66 6.02 -15.46 2.13
C SER A 66 4.76 -16.01 1.44
N GLY A 67 3.58 -15.52 1.87
CA GLY A 67 2.28 -15.88 1.28
C GLY A 67 1.96 -15.13 -0.03
N LYS A 68 2.70 -14.08 -0.36
CA LYS A 68 2.51 -13.27 -1.57
C LYS A 68 3.86 -12.74 -2.06
N TYR A 69 4.12 -12.90 -3.36
CA TYR A 69 5.30 -12.37 -4.03
C TYR A 69 4.86 -11.34 -5.06
N THR A 70 5.55 -10.20 -5.11
CA THR A 70 5.18 -9.10 -6.03
C THR A 70 6.36 -8.61 -6.86
N PHE A 71 6.06 -8.19 -8.09
CA PHE A 71 7.03 -7.67 -9.06
C PHE A 71 6.47 -6.40 -9.69
N CYS A 72 7.27 -5.34 -9.74
CA CYS A 72 6.87 -4.17 -10.52
C CYS A 72 6.78 -4.56 -12.02
N ALA A 73 5.98 -3.84 -12.79
CA ALA A 73 5.82 -4.12 -14.22
C ALA A 73 7.17 -4.22 -14.95
N ASN A 74 8.13 -3.34 -14.64
CA ASN A 74 9.44 -3.34 -15.30
C ASN A 74 10.25 -4.61 -14.99
N CYS A 75 10.30 -5.03 -13.72
CA CYS A 75 10.99 -6.25 -13.33
C CYS A 75 10.34 -7.48 -13.93
N PHE A 76 9.01 -7.57 -13.89
CA PHE A 76 8.25 -8.69 -14.45
C PHE A 76 8.51 -8.86 -15.95
N HIS A 77 8.45 -7.78 -16.73
CA HIS A 77 8.69 -7.82 -18.18
C HIS A 77 10.17 -8.02 -18.55
N SER A 78 11.12 -7.66 -17.67
CA SER A 78 12.55 -7.84 -17.94
C SER A 78 12.99 -9.30 -17.98
N ILE A 79 12.24 -10.20 -17.32
CA ILE A 79 12.51 -11.64 -17.31
C ILE A 79 12.08 -12.21 -18.67
N LYS A 80 13.00 -12.78 -19.45
CA LYS A 80 12.65 -13.36 -20.77
C LYS A 80 12.14 -14.80 -20.70
N SER A 81 12.41 -15.49 -19.59
CA SER A 81 11.92 -16.86 -19.34
C SER A 81 10.39 -16.88 -19.16
N GLU A 82 9.77 -18.03 -19.46
CA GLU A 82 8.36 -18.30 -19.17
C GLU A 82 8.10 -18.54 -17.67
N SER A 83 9.16 -18.76 -16.91
CA SER A 83 9.14 -18.91 -15.45
C SER A 83 9.94 -17.81 -14.76
N ILE A 84 9.56 -17.52 -13.51
CA ILE A 84 10.26 -16.61 -12.60
C ILE A 84 10.90 -17.46 -11.50
N LEU A 85 12.20 -17.28 -11.31
CA LEU A 85 12.91 -17.84 -10.17
C LEU A 85 12.75 -16.87 -9.00
N ILE A 86 12.14 -17.33 -7.92
CA ILE A 86 11.96 -16.55 -6.69
C ILE A 86 13.03 -16.98 -5.70
N ASP A 87 13.82 -16.01 -5.26
CA ASP A 87 14.79 -16.12 -4.16
C ASP A 87 14.20 -15.38 -2.95
N ASP A 88 13.72 -16.15 -1.98
CA ASP A 88 13.11 -15.66 -0.74
C ASP A 88 14.09 -15.72 0.44
N ASP A 89 14.95 -16.75 0.44
CA ASP A 89 15.90 -17.05 1.50
C ASP A 89 17.17 -17.65 0.87
N SER A 90 18.31 -17.01 1.16
CA SER A 90 19.65 -17.39 0.70
C SER A 90 20.08 -18.83 1.00
N THR A 91 19.36 -19.52 1.89
CA THR A 91 19.63 -20.92 2.27
C THR A 91 18.79 -21.94 1.51
N GLN A 92 17.82 -21.50 0.71
CA GLN A 92 16.83 -22.35 0.05
C GLN A 92 17.04 -22.44 -1.46
N THR A 93 16.56 -23.52 -2.06
CA THR A 93 16.54 -23.66 -3.53
C THR A 93 15.52 -22.71 -4.13
N LEU A 94 15.92 -21.99 -5.17
CA LEU A 94 15.04 -21.08 -5.92
C LEU A 94 13.76 -21.79 -6.37
N ALA A 95 12.61 -21.17 -6.10
CA ALA A 95 11.33 -21.66 -6.56
C ALA A 95 11.06 -21.19 -7.99
N GLU A 96 10.75 -22.12 -8.89
CA GLU A 96 10.40 -21.82 -10.28
C GLU A 96 8.88 -21.70 -10.44
N ILE A 97 8.40 -20.47 -10.65
CA ILE A 97 6.97 -20.17 -10.75
C ILE A 97 6.64 -19.70 -12.17
N PRO A 98 5.72 -20.36 -12.90
CA PRO A 98 5.33 -19.93 -14.24
C PRO A 98 4.78 -18.49 -14.25
N LYS A 99 5.19 -17.66 -15.20
CA LYS A 99 4.71 -16.27 -15.34
C LYS A 99 3.20 -16.17 -15.51
N GLN A 100 2.62 -17.13 -16.21
CA GLN A 100 1.20 -17.22 -16.53
C GLN A 100 0.28 -17.30 -15.30
N ILE A 101 0.79 -17.71 -14.14
CA ILE A 101 0.01 -17.75 -12.90
C ILE A 101 0.10 -16.48 -12.06
N PHE A 102 0.86 -15.47 -12.52
CA PHE A 102 0.87 -14.16 -11.90
C PHE A 102 -0.33 -13.32 -12.35
N LEU A 103 -0.93 -12.60 -11.41
CA LEU A 103 -2.06 -11.71 -11.66
C LEU A 103 -1.61 -10.26 -11.65
N LEU A 104 -2.16 -9.47 -12.57
CA LEU A 104 -1.94 -8.01 -12.63
C LEU A 104 -2.85 -7.32 -11.61
N ALA A 105 -2.28 -6.41 -10.83
CA ALA A 105 -2.98 -5.56 -9.89
C ALA A 105 -2.43 -4.13 -9.94
N GLN A 106 -3.18 -3.18 -9.37
CA GLN A 106 -2.76 -1.80 -9.19
C GLN A 106 -2.57 -1.49 -7.70
N ASN A 107 -1.61 -0.64 -7.38
CA ASN A 107 -1.37 -0.16 -6.02
C ASN A 107 -2.03 1.21 -5.85
N ASP A 108 -3.33 1.25 -6.12
CA ASP A 108 -4.18 2.45 -6.09
C ASP A 108 -5.01 2.55 -4.79
N ILE A 109 -5.00 1.50 -3.97
CA ILE A 109 -5.60 1.51 -2.64
C ILE A 109 -4.80 2.44 -1.76
N ARG A 110 -5.43 3.55 -1.38
CA ARG A 110 -4.93 4.48 -0.36
C ARG A 110 -5.73 4.21 0.89
N GLU A 111 -5.06 3.84 1.97
CA GLU A 111 -5.72 3.64 3.26
C GLU A 111 -6.13 5.01 3.81
N SER A 112 -7.43 5.24 3.95
CA SER A 112 -7.95 6.47 4.53
C SER A 112 -7.52 6.61 5.99
N GLU A 113 -7.22 7.83 6.42
CA GLU A 113 -6.97 8.14 7.82
C GLU A 113 -8.15 7.72 8.69
N ILE A 114 -7.85 7.11 9.84
CA ILE A 114 -8.86 6.63 10.77
C ILE A 114 -9.47 7.84 11.51
N MET A 115 -10.80 7.84 11.62
CA MET A 115 -11.54 8.80 12.44
C MET A 115 -11.92 8.15 13.77
N ILE A 116 -11.50 8.74 14.88
CA ILE A 116 -11.90 8.34 16.23
C ILE A 116 -13.00 9.27 16.77
N VAL A 117 -13.81 8.78 17.70
CA VAL A 117 -14.88 9.56 18.34
C VAL A 117 -14.41 10.01 19.72
N CYS A 118 -14.43 11.31 19.98
CA CYS A 118 -14.12 11.86 21.30
C CYS A 118 -15.17 11.37 22.32
N ILE A 119 -14.73 10.78 23.43
CA ILE A 119 -15.62 10.25 24.47
C ILE A 119 -16.35 11.37 25.25
N VAL A 120 -15.83 12.60 25.23
CA VAL A 120 -16.41 13.74 25.96
C VAL A 120 -17.39 14.53 25.08
N CYS A 121 -16.94 14.97 23.91
CA CYS A 121 -17.73 15.85 23.04
C CYS A 121 -18.38 15.15 21.83
N THR A 122 -18.19 13.83 21.69
CA THR A 122 -18.71 12.96 20.61
C THR A 122 -18.34 13.35 19.17
N ARG A 123 -17.53 14.39 18.99
CA ARG A 123 -17.00 14.79 17.68
C ARG A 123 -16.03 13.75 17.15
N ARG A 124 -15.94 13.66 15.81
CA ARG A 124 -14.97 12.82 15.12
C ARG A 124 -13.67 13.58 14.89
N TRP A 125 -12.56 12.94 15.20
CA TRP A 125 -11.21 13.48 15.05
C TRP A 125 -10.38 12.51 14.22
N HIS A 126 -9.52 13.01 13.35
CA HIS A 126 -8.46 12.20 12.76
C HIS A 126 -7.57 11.67 13.88
N GLN A 127 -7.25 10.39 13.86
CA GLN A 127 -6.46 9.72 14.90
C GLN A 127 -5.11 10.43 15.10
N VAL A 128 -4.44 10.83 14.02
CA VAL A 128 -3.16 11.56 14.09
C VAL A 128 -3.23 12.90 14.85
N TYR A 129 -4.39 13.55 14.88
CA TYR A 129 -4.60 14.81 15.59
C TYR A 129 -5.08 14.63 17.03
N ALA A 130 -5.38 13.40 17.46
CA ALA A 130 -5.99 13.13 18.75
C ALA A 130 -4.99 12.85 19.89
N LEU A 131 -3.67 12.84 19.63
CA LEU A 131 -2.59 12.70 20.63
C LEU A 131 -2.95 11.80 21.82
N HIS A 132 -3.35 10.55 21.56
CA HIS A 132 -3.38 9.51 22.59
C HIS A 132 -2.32 8.47 22.23
N LEU A 133 -1.20 8.52 22.96
CA LEU A 133 -0.04 7.62 22.86
C LEU A 133 -0.36 6.15 23.23
N ASP A 134 -1.61 5.81 23.57
CA ASP A 134 -2.00 4.47 24.00
C ASP A 134 -2.13 3.44 22.85
N GLN A 135 -1.76 3.82 21.61
CA GLN A 135 -1.92 2.97 20.41
C GLN A 135 -0.71 2.97 19.45
N ILE A 136 0.49 3.39 19.89
CA ILE A 136 1.75 3.18 19.16
C ILE A 136 2.56 2.09 19.84
#